data_AF-A0A412HYW2-F1
#
_entry.id   AF-A0A412HYW2-F1
#
_cell.length_a   1.000
_cell.length_b   1.000
_cell.length_c   1.000
_cell.angle_alpha   90.00
_cell.angle_beta   90.00
_cell.angle_gamma   90.00
#
_symmetry.space_group_name_H-M   'P 1'
#
loop_
_entity.id
_entity.type
_entity.pdbx_description
1 polymer ?
#
loop_
_entity_poly.entity_id
_entity_poly.type
_entity_poly.pdbx_seq_one_letter_code
_entity_poly.pdbx_strand_id
1 'polypeptide(L)'
;MLERYEKVKEYVYSQYAKIYNEDLKIAALTHTASVDLSITFIAMARGTNLERAKVAALFHDYAQFIDNCPHSQHAKLSSLHAYKYLKECGLFKTTEIDDITYAIRQHSKKESFDSPLCEALKDADVLARFLENPEKEVTGMKRQRLLNACADIQSH
;
A
#
# COMPACT_ATOMS: atom_id res chain seq x y z
N MET A 1 17.47 -11.12 -1.67
CA MET A 1 16.05 -11.42 -1.37
C MET A 1 15.22 -10.19 -1.73
N LEU A 2 14.03 -10.38 -2.33
CA LEU A 2 13.10 -9.33 -2.80
C LEU A 2 13.61 -8.42 -3.95
N GLU A 3 14.38 -8.95 -4.89
CA GLU A 3 14.96 -8.15 -5.99
C GLU A 3 13.92 -7.48 -6.90
N ARG A 4 12.76 -8.13 -7.17
CA ARG A 4 11.72 -7.51 -8.00
C ARG A 4 11.09 -6.33 -7.27
N TYR A 5 10.83 -6.48 -5.96
CA TYR A 5 10.36 -5.39 -5.11
C TYR A 5 11.32 -4.21 -5.09
N GLU A 6 12.63 -4.41 -4.94
CA GLU A 6 13.59 -3.30 -4.92
C GLU A 6 13.57 -2.50 -6.23
N LYS A 7 13.42 -3.16 -7.38
CA LYS A 7 13.23 -2.47 -8.67
C LYS A 7 11.95 -1.64 -8.71
N VAL A 8 10.85 -2.15 -8.16
CA VAL A 8 9.59 -1.40 -8.05
C VAL A 8 9.75 -0.20 -7.13
N LYS A 9 10.41 -0.38 -5.99
CA LYS A 9 10.67 0.67 -5.01
C LYS A 9 11.50 1.79 -5.61
N GLU A 10 12.60 1.46 -6.28
CA GLU A 10 13.43 2.42 -6.99
C GLU A 10 12.60 3.22 -8.00
N TYR A 11 11.75 2.55 -8.79
CA TYR A 11 10.84 3.23 -9.70
C TYR A 11 9.92 4.19 -8.96
N VAL A 12 9.14 3.73 -7.98
CA VAL A 12 8.15 4.57 -7.27
C VAL A 12 8.83 5.78 -6.61
N TYR A 13 9.95 5.57 -5.92
CA TYR A 13 10.67 6.64 -5.24
C TYR A 13 11.30 7.62 -6.23
N SER A 14 11.75 7.16 -7.40
CA SER A 14 12.20 8.06 -8.48
C SER A 14 11.08 8.95 -9.02
N GLN A 15 9.81 8.52 -8.94
CA GLN A 15 8.67 9.35 -9.33
C GLN A 15 8.31 10.34 -8.23
N TYR A 16 8.34 9.92 -6.96
CA TYR A 16 8.15 10.83 -5.83
C TYR A 16 9.23 11.93 -5.78
N ALA A 17 10.47 11.62 -6.15
CA ALA A 17 11.54 12.61 -6.23
C ALA A 17 11.25 13.76 -7.20
N LYS A 18 10.34 13.57 -8.17
CA LYS A 18 9.93 14.58 -9.16
C LYS A 18 8.79 15.47 -8.67
N ILE A 19 8.18 15.18 -7.51
CA ILE A 19 7.12 16.01 -6.94
C ILE A 19 7.72 17.38 -6.57
N TYR A 20 7.17 18.47 -7.11
CA TYR A 20 7.69 19.82 -6.84
C TYR A 20 7.27 20.36 -5.47
N ASN A 21 6.04 20.06 -5.04
CA ASN A 21 5.56 20.47 -3.72
C ASN A 21 6.25 19.63 -2.64
N GLU A 22 7.09 20.27 -1.82
CA GLU A 22 7.90 19.57 -0.81
C GLU A 22 7.07 18.89 0.28
N ASP A 23 5.99 19.52 0.75
CA ASP A 23 5.11 18.91 1.76
C ASP A 23 4.44 17.65 1.21
N LEU A 24 3.98 17.70 -0.04
CA LEU A 24 3.39 16.54 -0.73
C LEU A 24 4.44 15.44 -0.96
N LYS A 25 5.67 15.82 -1.32
CA LYS A 25 6.79 14.87 -1.49
C LYS A 25 7.12 14.17 -0.18
N ILE A 26 7.24 14.92 0.91
CA ILE A 26 7.50 14.36 2.24
C ILE A 26 6.36 13.42 2.61
N ALA A 27 5.10 13.83 2.46
CA ALA A 27 3.94 12.99 2.72
C ALA A 27 3.94 11.70 1.89
N ALA A 28 4.29 11.78 0.60
CA ALA A 28 4.37 10.62 -0.29
C ALA A 28 5.42 9.61 0.20
N LEU A 29 6.62 10.10 0.54
CA LEU A 29 7.73 9.27 1.00
C LEU A 29 7.44 8.65 2.37
N THR A 30 6.97 9.43 3.34
CA THR A 30 6.76 8.97 4.71
C THR A 30 5.57 8.03 4.81
N HIS A 31 4.45 8.35 4.14
CA HIS A 31 3.27 7.50 4.19
C HIS A 31 3.51 6.16 3.48
N THR A 32 4.06 6.19 2.27
CA THR A 32 4.36 4.97 1.52
C THR A 32 5.34 4.07 2.28
N ALA A 33 6.40 4.64 2.88
CA ALA A 33 7.34 3.88 3.69
C ALA A 33 6.68 3.26 4.93
N SER A 34 5.80 4.00 5.61
CA SER A 34 5.08 3.53 6.79
C SER A 34 4.14 2.37 6.47
N VAL A 35 3.44 2.41 5.32
CA VAL A 35 2.60 1.31 4.85
C VAL A 35 3.44 0.10 4.43
N ASP A 36 4.58 0.31 3.74
CA ASP A 36 5.50 -0.77 3.35
C ASP A 36 6.08 -1.55 4.55
N LEU A 37 6.45 -0.83 5.61
CA LEU A 37 6.92 -1.45 6.86
C LEU A 37 5.78 -2.14 7.59
N SER A 38 4.62 -1.49 7.71
CA SER A 38 3.44 -2.07 8.36
C SER A 38 2.98 -3.37 7.69
N ILE A 39 2.92 -3.38 6.35
CA ILE A 39 2.49 -4.58 5.62
C ILE A 39 3.53 -5.69 5.68
N THR A 40 4.81 -5.38 5.92
CA THR A 40 5.86 -6.40 6.08
C THR A 40 5.55 -7.29 7.28
N PHE A 41 5.27 -6.68 8.44
CA PHE A 41 4.90 -7.42 9.65
C PHE A 41 3.59 -8.20 9.45
N ILE A 42 2.56 -7.53 8.93
CA ILE A 42 1.24 -8.15 8.72
C ILE A 42 1.32 -9.32 7.73
N ALA A 43 2.04 -9.18 6.62
CA ALA A 43 2.17 -10.26 5.64
C ALA A 43 2.93 -11.46 6.21
N MET A 44 3.98 -11.22 7.00
CA MET A 44 4.70 -12.27 7.71
C MET A 44 3.81 -12.99 8.73
N ALA A 45 3.01 -12.26 9.51
CA ALA A 45 2.09 -12.82 10.50
C ALA A 45 1.00 -13.69 9.87
N ARG A 46 0.45 -13.23 8.74
CA ARG A 46 -0.70 -13.88 8.08
C ARG A 46 -0.30 -14.91 7.02
N GLY A 47 1.00 -15.09 6.75
CA GLY A 47 1.47 -15.95 5.66
C GLY A 47 1.08 -15.45 4.26
N THR A 48 0.77 -14.16 4.11
CA THR A 48 0.50 -13.52 2.82
C THR A 48 1.80 -13.40 2.04
N ASN A 49 1.74 -13.50 0.70
CA ASN A 49 2.94 -13.36 -0.13
C ASN A 49 3.59 -11.99 0.07
N LEU A 50 4.76 -11.98 0.72
CA LEU A 50 5.44 -10.77 1.17
C LEU A 50 5.82 -9.83 0.01
N GLU A 51 6.34 -10.37 -1.09
CA GLU A 51 6.77 -9.54 -2.22
C GLU A 51 5.58 -8.83 -2.87
N ARG A 52 4.46 -9.53 -3.08
CA ARG A 52 3.23 -8.91 -3.61
C ARG A 52 2.65 -7.87 -2.66
N ALA A 53 2.67 -8.15 -1.35
CA ALA A 53 2.21 -7.23 -0.32
C ALA A 53 2.98 -5.91 -0.36
N LYS A 54 4.31 -5.98 -0.32
CA LYS A 54 5.16 -4.79 -0.37
C LYS A 54 5.04 -4.04 -1.70
N VAL A 55 4.92 -4.74 -2.84
CA VAL A 55 4.67 -4.08 -4.14
C VAL A 55 3.32 -3.35 -4.16
N ALA A 56 2.27 -3.94 -3.57
CA ALA A 56 0.97 -3.30 -3.46
C ALA A 56 1.02 -2.04 -2.57
N ALA A 57 1.77 -2.10 -1.46
CA ALA A 57 2.00 -0.95 -0.57
C ALA A 57 2.70 0.21 -1.27
N LEU A 58 3.71 -0.06 -2.12
CA LEU A 58 4.41 1.00 -2.86
C LEU A 58 3.47 1.81 -3.77
N PHE A 59 2.45 1.17 -4.34
CA PHE A 59 1.58 1.80 -5.32
C PHE A 59 0.24 2.30 -4.75
N HIS A 60 -0.17 1.93 -3.54
CA HIS A 60 -1.58 2.09 -3.10
C HIS A 60 -2.13 3.53 -3.25
N ASP A 61 -1.35 4.53 -2.83
CA ASP A 61 -1.67 5.97 -2.93
C ASP A 61 -0.88 6.68 -4.04
N TYR A 62 -0.20 5.95 -4.93
CA TYR A 62 0.67 6.52 -5.96
C TYR A 62 0.01 7.64 -6.78
N ALA A 63 -1.22 7.43 -7.25
CA ALA A 63 -1.94 8.45 -8.02
C ALA A 63 -2.37 9.65 -7.18
N GLN A 64 -2.57 9.48 -5.87
CA GLN A 64 -2.84 10.60 -4.98
C GLN A 64 -1.65 11.56 -4.94
N PHE A 65 -0.43 11.03 -4.94
CA PHE A 65 0.79 11.82 -4.87
C PHE A 65 1.28 12.32 -6.23
N ILE A 66 1.31 11.46 -7.25
CA ILE A 66 1.89 11.78 -8.56
C ILE A 66 0.93 12.58 -9.44
N ASP A 67 -0.34 12.21 -9.45
CA ASP A 67 -1.34 12.89 -10.30
C ASP A 67 -2.06 14.00 -9.53
N ASN A 68 -1.82 14.13 -8.22
CA ASN A 68 -2.60 15.00 -7.31
C ASN A 68 -4.11 14.79 -7.48
N CYS A 69 -4.53 13.54 -7.69
CA CYS A 69 -5.91 13.22 -8.03
C CYS A 69 -6.83 13.27 -6.80
N PRO A 70 -8.16 13.44 -6.99
CA PRO A 70 -9.11 13.40 -5.88
C PRO A 70 -9.07 12.07 -5.11
N HIS A 71 -9.23 12.15 -3.79
CA HIS A 71 -9.23 10.97 -2.93
C HIS A 71 -10.34 9.96 -3.26
N SER A 72 -11.41 10.32 -3.97
CA SER A 72 -12.40 9.33 -4.43
C SER A 72 -11.89 8.42 -5.57
N GLN A 73 -10.81 8.79 -6.25
CA GLN A 73 -10.31 8.10 -7.44
C GLN A 73 -8.92 7.46 -7.26
N HIS A 74 -8.16 7.86 -6.23
CA HIS A 74 -6.76 7.44 -6.04
C HIS A 74 -6.58 5.92 -6.14
N ALA A 75 -7.35 5.11 -5.41
CA ALA A 75 -7.19 3.65 -5.43
C ALA A 75 -7.32 3.05 -6.84
N LYS A 76 -8.28 3.54 -7.64
CA LYS A 76 -8.46 3.09 -9.02
C LYS A 76 -7.29 3.54 -9.89
N LEU A 77 -6.90 4.81 -9.84
CA LEU A 77 -5.82 5.34 -10.68
C LEU A 77 -4.46 4.73 -10.32
N SER A 78 -4.17 4.59 -9.03
CA SER A 78 -3.02 3.87 -8.49
C SER A 78 -2.93 2.43 -9.02
N SER A 79 -4.06 1.71 -9.09
CA SER A 79 -4.08 0.34 -9.64
C SER A 79 -3.73 0.30 -11.13
N LEU A 80 -4.09 1.35 -11.90
CA LEU A 80 -3.76 1.45 -13.32
C LEU A 80 -2.27 1.78 -13.53
N HIS A 81 -1.70 2.66 -12.70
CA HIS A 81 -0.25 2.93 -12.72
C HIS A 81 0.56 1.69 -12.36
N ALA A 82 0.15 0.95 -11.33
CA ALA A 82 0.76 -0.32 -10.98
C ALA A 82 0.67 -1.34 -12.12
N TYR A 83 -0.52 -1.51 -12.72
CA TYR A 83 -0.70 -2.41 -13.86
C TYR A 83 0.25 -2.06 -15.01
N LYS A 84 0.30 -0.78 -15.38
CA LYS A 84 1.14 -0.28 -16.47
C LYS A 84 2.61 -0.60 -16.20
N TYR A 85 3.13 -0.17 -15.05
CA TYR A 85 4.54 -0.36 -14.72
C TYR A 85 4.92 -1.85 -14.60
N LEU A 86 4.12 -2.66 -13.90
CA LEU A 86 4.43 -4.08 -13.68
C LEU A 86 4.37 -4.88 -14.99
N LYS A 87 3.51 -4.49 -15.92
CA LYS A 87 3.46 -5.06 -17.27
C LYS A 87 4.67 -4.65 -18.11
N GLU A 88 5.04 -3.37 -18.07
CA GLU A 88 6.16 -2.81 -18.83
C GLU A 88 7.52 -3.34 -18.36
N CYS A 89 7.71 -3.55 -17.05
CA CYS A 89 8.98 -4.07 -16.53
C CYS A 89 9.21 -5.57 -16.82
N GLY A 90 8.15 -6.32 -17.14
CA GLY A 90 8.23 -7.73 -17.53
C GLY A 90 8.67 -8.70 -16.43
N LEU A 91 8.69 -8.27 -15.15
CA LEU A 91 9.20 -9.06 -14.03
C LEU A 91 8.12 -9.89 -13.31
N PHE A 92 6.85 -9.63 -13.59
CA PHE A 92 5.70 -10.21 -12.88
C PHE A 92 4.81 -10.99 -13.85
N LYS A 93 4.29 -12.14 -13.40
CA LYS A 93 3.28 -12.89 -14.15
C LYS A 93 1.95 -12.15 -14.12
N THR A 94 1.12 -12.35 -15.13
CA THR A 94 -0.23 -11.76 -15.21
C THR A 94 -1.03 -11.97 -13.93
N THR A 95 -1.02 -13.18 -13.37
CA THR A 95 -1.73 -13.49 -12.12
C THR A 95 -1.20 -12.72 -10.91
N GLU A 96 0.09 -12.37 -10.88
CA GLU A 96 0.68 -11.54 -9.80
C GLU A 96 0.25 -10.09 -9.96
N ILE A 97 0.24 -9.58 -11.21
CA ILE A 97 -0.20 -8.22 -11.54
C ILE A 97 -1.68 -8.05 -11.18
N ASP A 98 -2.52 -9.01 -11.53
CA ASP A 98 -3.96 -8.97 -11.26
C ASP A 98 -4.23 -8.95 -9.75
N ASP A 99 -3.53 -9.78 -8.97
CA ASP A 99 -3.63 -9.84 -7.50
C ASP A 99 -3.22 -8.51 -6.84
N ILE A 100 -2.05 -7.98 -7.22
CA ILE A 100 -1.52 -6.70 -6.71
C ILE A 100 -2.47 -5.54 -7.07
N THR A 101 -2.87 -5.43 -8.34
CA THR A 101 -3.69 -4.30 -8.82
C THR A 101 -5.11 -4.36 -8.27
N TYR A 102 -5.65 -5.56 -8.04
CA TYR A 102 -6.91 -5.75 -7.35
C TYR A 102 -6.82 -5.27 -5.90
N ALA A 103 -5.77 -5.65 -5.16
CA ALA A 103 -5.56 -5.18 -3.79
C ALA A 103 -5.47 -3.66 -3.70
N ILE A 104 -4.68 -3.03 -4.57
CA ILE A 104 -4.59 -1.57 -4.67
C ILE A 104 -5.96 -0.95 -4.97
N ARG A 105 -6.73 -1.51 -5.90
CA ARG A 105 -8.04 -0.95 -6.26
C ARG A 105 -9.06 -1.00 -5.11
N GLN A 106 -8.99 -2.01 -4.26
CA GLN A 106 -9.94 -2.19 -3.15
C GLN A 106 -9.48 -1.53 -1.85
N HIS A 107 -8.22 -1.08 -1.76
CA HIS A 107 -7.65 -0.69 -0.47
C HIS A 107 -8.40 0.46 0.23
N SER A 108 -9.04 1.36 -0.51
CA SER A 108 -9.81 2.47 0.08
C SER A 108 -11.19 2.03 0.63
N LYS A 109 -11.68 0.84 0.26
CA LYS A 109 -12.97 0.29 0.72
C LYS A 109 -12.81 -0.46 2.04
N LYS A 110 -12.61 0.30 3.13
CA LYS A 110 -12.34 -0.27 4.47
C LYS A 110 -13.50 -1.10 5.04
N GLU A 111 -14.73 -0.86 4.58
CA GLU A 111 -15.94 -1.59 5.00
C GLU A 111 -16.12 -2.94 4.28
N SER A 112 -15.40 -3.17 3.19
CA SER A 112 -15.48 -4.41 2.40
C SER A 112 -14.39 -5.38 2.79
N PHE A 113 -14.69 -6.67 2.74
CA PHE A 113 -13.72 -7.76 2.89
C PHE A 113 -13.50 -8.45 1.55
N ASP A 114 -12.24 -8.65 1.19
CA ASP A 114 -11.80 -9.20 -0.09
C ASP A 114 -10.70 -10.27 0.15
N SER A 115 -9.78 -10.43 -0.80
CA SER A 115 -8.67 -11.40 -0.70
C SER A 115 -7.73 -11.11 0.49
N PRO A 116 -6.93 -12.10 0.95
CA PRO A 116 -5.95 -11.90 2.02
C PRO A 116 -4.98 -10.74 1.78
N LEU A 117 -4.56 -10.52 0.52
CA LEU A 117 -3.69 -9.41 0.15
C LEU A 117 -4.41 -8.05 0.28
N CYS A 118 -5.70 -7.98 -0.08
CA CYS A 118 -6.51 -6.78 0.11
C CYS A 118 -6.61 -6.42 1.59
N GLU A 119 -6.88 -7.41 2.45
CA GLU A 119 -7.04 -7.17 3.88
C GLU A 119 -5.72 -6.77 4.53
N ALA A 120 -4.60 -7.40 4.17
CA ALA A 120 -3.28 -7.00 4.63
C ALA A 120 -2.97 -5.54 4.26
N LEU A 121 -3.27 -5.12 3.03
CA LEU A 121 -3.03 -3.74 2.57
C LEU A 121 -3.94 -2.73 3.27
N LYS A 122 -5.23 -3.06 3.45
CA LYS A 122 -6.18 -2.18 4.14
C LYS A 122 -5.77 -1.94 5.59
N ASP A 123 -5.32 -2.99 6.26
CA ASP A 123 -4.92 -2.94 7.67
C ASP A 123 -3.57 -2.23 7.84
N ALA A 124 -2.62 -2.48 6.93
CA ALA A 124 -1.34 -1.77 6.91
C ALA A 124 -1.49 -0.25 6.72
N ASP A 125 -2.37 0.17 5.80
CA ASP A 125 -2.67 1.60 5.60
C ASP A 125 -3.29 2.24 6.86
N VAL A 126 -4.26 1.56 7.49
CA VAL A 126 -4.85 2.05 8.74
C VAL A 126 -3.83 2.13 9.87
N LEU A 127 -2.97 1.12 10.01
CA LEU A 127 -1.90 1.13 11.02
C LEU A 127 -0.90 2.27 10.77
N ALA A 128 -0.45 2.47 9.52
CA ALA A 128 0.45 3.55 9.16
C ALA A 128 -0.15 4.93 9.50
N ARG A 129 -1.41 5.17 9.11
CA ARG A 129 -2.12 6.42 9.44
C ARG A 129 -2.24 6.66 10.94
N PHE A 130 -2.44 5.62 11.74
CA PHE A 130 -2.45 5.72 13.20
C PHE A 130 -1.06 6.05 13.76
N LEU A 131 0.00 5.40 13.26
CA LEU A 131 1.37 5.68 13.70
C LEU A 131 1.84 7.09 13.33
N GLU A 132 1.37 7.63 12.20
CA GLU A 132 1.63 9.01 11.79
C GLU A 132 0.92 10.06 12.67
N ASN A 133 -0.29 9.74 13.15
CA ASN A 133 -1.08 10.65 13.99
C ASN A 133 -1.92 9.86 15.01
N PRO A 134 -1.33 9.45 16.15
CA PRO A 134 -1.98 8.58 17.13
C PRO A 134 -3.08 9.28 17.95
N GLU A 135 -3.10 10.62 17.97
CA GLU A 135 -4.12 11.40 18.66
C GLU A 135 -5.44 11.46 17.87
N LYS A 136 -5.39 11.16 16.56
CA LYS A 136 -6.59 11.15 15.72
C LYS A 136 -7.48 9.96 16.09
N GLU A 137 -8.73 10.26 16.41
CA GLU A 137 -9.72 9.23 16.74
C GLU A 137 -9.89 8.24 15.58
N VAL A 138 -9.76 6.94 15.88
CA VAL A 138 -10.00 5.84 14.94
C VAL A 138 -11.25 5.09 15.38
N THR A 139 -12.30 5.15 14.57
CA THR A 139 -13.62 4.58 14.88
C THR A 139 -14.08 3.56 13.82
N GLY A 140 -15.20 2.89 14.09
CA GLY A 140 -15.84 1.95 13.15
C GLY A 140 -14.90 0.83 12.68
N MET A 141 -15.02 0.47 11.40
CA MET A 141 -14.19 -0.59 10.82
C MET A 141 -12.69 -0.28 10.83
N LYS A 142 -12.29 0.99 10.76
CA LYS A 142 -10.87 1.35 10.87
C LYS A 142 -10.32 0.96 12.23
N ARG A 143 -11.10 1.10 13.31
CA ARG A 143 -10.66 0.67 14.64
C ARG A 143 -10.46 -0.84 14.69
N GLN A 144 -11.37 -1.61 14.10
CA GLN A 144 -11.23 -3.07 14.03
C GLN A 144 -9.98 -3.47 13.24
N ARG A 145 -9.73 -2.82 12.09
CA ARG A 145 -8.53 -3.07 11.27
C ARG A 145 -7.24 -2.75 12.02
N LEU A 146 -7.21 -1.65 12.75
CA LEU A 146 -6.09 -1.28 13.61
C LEU A 146 -5.82 -2.37 14.67
N LEU A 147 -6.88 -2.84 15.35
CA LEU A 147 -6.74 -3.91 16.35
C LEU A 147 -6.26 -5.22 15.74
N ASN A 148 -6.76 -5.58 14.55
CA ASN A 148 -6.30 -6.77 13.83
C ASN A 148 -4.80 -6.66 13.49
N ALA A 149 -4.37 -5.50 12.96
CA ALA A 149 -2.96 -5.25 12.65
C ALA A 149 -2.07 -5.32 13.91
N CYS A 150 -2.53 -4.81 15.05
CA CYS A 150 -1.79 -4.91 16.31
C CYS A 150 -1.71 -6.36 16.82
N ALA A 151 -2.76 -7.17 16.65
CA ALA A 151 -2.77 -8.57 17.05
C ALA A 151 -1.78 -9.43 16.23
N ASP A 152 -1.62 -9.11 14.94
CA ASP A 152 -0.63 -9.75 14.07
C ASP A 152 0.81 -9.56 14.59
N ILE A 153 1.12 -8.36 15.11
CA ILE A 153 2.45 -8.03 15.64
C ILE A 153 2.77 -8.83 16.91
N GLN A 154 1.77 -9.14 17.74
CA GLN A 154 1.98 -9.93 18.97
C GLN A 154 2.25 -11.42 18.72
N SER A 155 2.04 -11.88 17.48
CA SER A 155 2.08 -13.31 17.12
C SER A 155 3.43 -13.75 16.53
N HIS A 156 4.40 -12.84 16.42
CA HIS A 156 5.81 -13.08 16.03
C HIS A 156 6.75 -12.77 17.18
#